data_AF-A0A9P8C4Z3-F1
#
_entry.id   AF-A0A9P8C4Z3-F1
#
_cell.length_a   1.000
_cell.length_b   1.000
_cell.length_c   1.000
_cell.angle_alpha   90.00
_cell.angle_beta   90.00
_cell.angle_gamma   90.00
#
_symmetry.space_group_name_H-M   'P 1'
#
loop_
_entity.id
_entity.type
_entity.pdbx_description
1 polymer ?
#
loop_
_entity_poly.entity_id
_entity_poly.type
_entity_poly.pdbx_seq_one_letter_code
_entity_poly.pdbx_strand_id
1 'polypeptide(L)'
;MSSKIPPPLEPYLALPPEASLVLLTSVLGASTNWLVLRYLHRALIHDGAASLPSADEGAGVVLVSFMRDFTFWRENAKRMGLDLENLSTKRRFACVDGLTGLFLPTQQEASGRTAEYVLGSPSLSDVSRVIRNAVRSLQSPPGSKSKVLLVIDQPDLILATTGDEIGPVHLGNVLLDLREEVHSMLVTLSADAPSALAQQTRLEIDHAAFLLSVAHQADMTLSLRRLDSGTARDVSGVIRITTGEGQCENDRLQKRVEERELLYFVGGDGGVKVFERGQ
;
A
#
# COMPACT_ATOMS: atom_id res chain seq x y z
N MET A 1 2.48 -17.22 -19.82
CA MET A 1 1.60 -17.03 -18.65
C MET A 1 2.27 -16.03 -17.72
N SER A 2 1.75 -14.80 -17.58
CA SER A 2 2.25 -13.87 -16.55
C SER A 2 1.84 -14.46 -15.19
N SER A 3 2.80 -14.75 -14.32
CA SER A 3 2.48 -15.22 -12.97
C SER A 3 1.85 -14.06 -12.19
N LYS A 4 0.85 -14.35 -11.35
CA LYS A 4 0.16 -13.33 -10.56
C LYS A 4 1.13 -12.58 -9.63
N ILE A 5 2.16 -13.29 -9.17
CA ILE A 5 3.33 -12.76 -8.47
C ILE A 5 4.56 -13.03 -9.34
N PRO A 6 5.23 -11.99 -9.87
CA PRO A 6 6.49 -12.16 -10.58
C PRO A 6 7.57 -12.77 -9.67
N PRO A 7 8.28 -13.84 -10.07
CA PRO A 7 9.23 -14.54 -9.19
C PRO A 7 10.32 -13.64 -8.59
N PRO A 8 10.91 -12.66 -9.33
CA PRO A 8 11.88 -11.75 -8.73
C PRO A 8 11.33 -10.88 -7.61
N LEU A 9 10.01 -10.65 -7.54
CA LEU A 9 9.37 -9.86 -6.50
C LEU A 9 8.85 -10.68 -5.32
N GLU A 10 8.75 -11.99 -5.45
CA GLU A 10 8.18 -12.86 -4.42
C GLU A 10 8.76 -12.65 -3.00
N PRO A 11 10.09 -12.52 -2.78
CA PRO A 11 10.63 -12.32 -1.43
C PRO A 11 10.25 -10.97 -0.81
N TYR A 12 9.93 -9.96 -1.63
CA TYR A 12 9.60 -8.60 -1.19
C TYR A 12 8.11 -8.41 -0.87
N LEU A 13 7.25 -9.34 -1.31
CA LEU A 13 5.80 -9.27 -1.16
C LEU A 13 5.27 -10.08 0.05
N ALA A 14 6.16 -10.74 0.79
CA ALA A 14 5.81 -11.45 2.02
C ALA A 14 5.21 -10.49 3.06
N LEU A 15 4.43 -11.03 3.99
CA LEU A 15 3.90 -10.24 5.10
C LEU A 15 5.08 -9.64 5.88
N PRO A 16 5.17 -8.30 5.98
CA PRO A 16 6.27 -7.66 6.68
C PRO A 16 6.25 -8.00 8.19
N PRO A 17 7.40 -7.94 8.90
CA PRO A 17 7.48 -8.16 10.34
C PRO A 17 6.53 -7.28 11.16
N GLU A 18 6.30 -7.66 12.42
CA GLU A 18 5.44 -6.89 13.32
C GLU A 18 5.93 -5.45 13.49
N ALA A 19 4.99 -4.51 13.48
CA ALA A 19 5.20 -3.08 13.53
C ALA A 19 6.17 -2.58 12.44
N SER A 20 6.25 -3.22 11.27
CA SER A 20 7.07 -2.71 10.15
C SER A 20 6.27 -1.79 9.20
N LEU A 21 7.00 -0.92 8.51
CA LEU A 21 6.50 0.03 7.51
C LEU A 21 7.19 -0.22 6.17
N VAL A 22 6.39 -0.54 5.15
CA VAL A 22 6.85 -0.59 3.76
C VAL A 22 6.34 0.63 3.01
N LEU A 23 7.26 1.35 2.36
CA LEU A 23 6.93 2.51 1.54
C LEU A 23 6.99 2.15 0.05
N LEU A 24 5.92 2.43 -0.69
CA LEU A 24 5.89 2.39 -2.15
C LEU A 24 5.91 3.82 -2.69
N THR A 25 6.90 4.16 -3.50
CA THR A 25 6.94 5.48 -4.16
C THR A 25 6.62 5.36 -5.64
N SER A 26 5.79 6.27 -6.14
CA SER A 26 5.39 6.38 -7.54
C SER A 26 5.85 7.71 -8.14
N VAL A 27 5.95 7.77 -9.46
CA VAL A 27 6.12 9.03 -10.20
C VAL A 27 5.11 9.08 -11.34
N LEU A 28 4.92 10.24 -11.96
CA LEU A 28 4.02 10.43 -13.08
C LEU A 28 4.40 9.48 -14.23
N GLY A 29 3.46 8.60 -14.58
CA GLY A 29 3.65 7.56 -15.58
C GLY A 29 4.23 6.23 -15.05
N ALA A 30 4.44 6.09 -13.74
CA ALA A 30 4.85 4.85 -13.07
C ALA A 30 4.09 4.68 -11.75
N SER A 31 2.86 4.12 -11.81
CA SER A 31 1.99 3.95 -10.64
C SER A 31 2.27 2.68 -9.83
N THR A 32 2.02 2.73 -8.52
CA THR A 32 2.20 1.62 -7.56
C THR A 32 0.98 0.70 -7.48
N ASN A 33 -0.13 1.01 -8.14
CA ASN A 33 -1.40 0.28 -8.02
C ASN A 33 -1.25 -1.22 -8.34
N TRP A 34 -0.47 -1.56 -9.37
CA TRP A 34 -0.24 -2.96 -9.74
C TRP A 34 0.51 -3.73 -8.64
N LEU A 35 1.40 -3.04 -7.92
CA LEU A 35 2.22 -3.59 -6.84
C LEU A 35 1.39 -3.74 -5.56
N VAL A 36 0.56 -2.74 -5.24
CA VAL A 36 -0.45 -2.84 -4.16
C VAL A 36 -1.33 -4.07 -4.35
N LEU A 37 -1.87 -4.28 -5.56
CA LEU A 37 -2.67 -5.47 -5.86
C LEU A 37 -1.90 -6.79 -5.63
N ARG A 38 -0.57 -6.80 -5.77
CA ARG A 38 0.24 -8.00 -5.50
C ARG A 38 0.47 -8.23 -4.02
N TYR A 39 0.63 -7.16 -3.23
CA TYR A 39 0.57 -7.24 -1.76
C TYR A 39 -0.79 -7.76 -1.30
N LEU A 40 -1.90 -7.21 -1.82
CA LEU A 40 -3.25 -7.69 -1.50
C LEU A 40 -3.40 -9.17 -1.84
N HIS A 41 -3.01 -9.56 -3.06
CA HIS A 41 -3.07 -10.96 -3.48
C HIS A 41 -2.25 -11.87 -2.57
N ARG A 42 -1.01 -11.50 -2.21
CA ARG A 42 -0.15 -12.33 -1.37
C ARG A 42 -0.66 -12.44 0.07
N ALA A 43 -1.15 -11.35 0.65
CA ALA A 43 -1.70 -11.35 2.00
C ALA A 43 -3.01 -12.15 2.09
N LEU A 44 -3.88 -12.04 1.08
CA LEU A 44 -5.22 -12.62 1.10
C LEU A 44 -5.26 -14.06 0.55
N ILE A 45 -4.42 -14.39 -0.42
CA ILE A 45 -4.29 -15.75 -0.97
C ILE A 45 -3.06 -16.39 -0.32
N HIS A 46 -3.25 -16.83 0.91
CA HIS A 46 -2.37 -17.84 1.48
C HIS A 46 -2.82 -19.19 0.91
N ASP A 47 -2.03 -19.68 -0.03
CA ASP A 47 -2.20 -20.99 -0.65
C ASP A 47 -1.96 -22.06 0.43
N GLY A 48 -2.90 -22.96 0.64
CA GLY A 48 -2.73 -24.18 1.45
C GLY A 48 -1.76 -25.19 0.82
N ALA A 49 -0.81 -24.72 0.00
CA ALA A 49 0.06 -25.50 -0.87
C ALA A 49 1.55 -25.15 -0.65
N ALA A 50 1.97 -25.00 0.60
CA ALA A 50 3.35 -25.19 1.01
C ALA A 50 3.36 -25.81 2.41
N SER A 51 3.59 -27.11 2.43
CA SER A 51 3.71 -27.98 3.59
C SER A 51 4.84 -27.55 4.52
N LEU A 52 4.53 -26.66 5.48
CA LEU A 52 5.25 -26.46 6.74
C LEU A 52 4.21 -26.27 7.86
N PRO A 53 4.17 -27.13 8.90
CA PRO A 53 3.10 -27.17 9.89
C PRO A 53 3.40 -26.22 11.08
N SER A 54 3.65 -24.94 10.81
CA SER A 54 3.72 -23.92 11.87
C SER A 54 3.76 -22.51 11.28
N ALA A 55 2.83 -21.67 11.74
CA ALA A 55 2.83 -20.20 11.70
C ALA A 55 2.44 -19.51 10.38
N ASP A 56 1.13 -19.39 10.12
CA ASP A 56 0.37 -18.12 10.26
C ASP A 56 -1.04 -18.28 9.69
N GLU A 57 -2.06 -17.90 10.44
CA GLU A 57 -3.37 -17.60 9.84
C GLU A 57 -3.19 -16.43 8.86
N GLY A 58 -3.65 -16.59 7.62
CA GLY A 58 -3.48 -15.55 6.60
C GLY A 58 -4.03 -14.21 7.07
N ALA A 59 -3.23 -13.14 6.91
CA ALA A 59 -3.56 -11.81 7.43
C ALA A 59 -4.86 -11.24 6.84
N GLY A 60 -5.60 -10.50 7.66
CA GLY A 60 -6.64 -9.59 7.21
C GLY A 60 -6.01 -8.35 6.59
N VAL A 61 -6.71 -7.70 5.66
CA VAL A 61 -6.23 -6.49 5.00
C VAL A 61 -7.24 -5.36 5.09
N VAL A 62 -6.80 -4.19 5.57
CA VAL A 62 -7.55 -2.94 5.44
C VAL A 62 -6.90 -2.12 4.35
N LEU A 63 -7.65 -1.80 3.30
CA LEU A 63 -7.21 -0.90 2.23
C LEU A 63 -7.87 0.46 2.41
N VAL A 64 -7.07 1.51 2.62
CA VAL A 64 -7.50 2.90 2.64
C VAL A 64 -7.03 3.54 1.33
N SER A 65 -7.90 4.15 0.55
CA SER A 65 -7.50 4.82 -0.70
C SER A 65 -8.08 6.22 -0.77
N PHE A 66 -7.20 7.20 -0.96
CA PHE A 66 -7.57 8.61 -1.10
C PHE A 66 -7.72 9.05 -2.55
N MET A 67 -7.22 8.25 -3.50
CA MET A 67 -7.12 8.64 -4.91
C MET A 67 -7.93 7.76 -5.86
N ARG A 68 -8.48 6.64 -5.40
CA ARG A 68 -9.28 5.71 -6.21
C ARG A 68 -10.46 5.17 -5.40
N ASP A 69 -11.58 4.94 -6.07
CA ASP A 69 -12.76 4.33 -5.47
C ASP A 69 -12.59 2.80 -5.28
N PHE A 70 -13.49 2.19 -4.52
CA PHE A 70 -13.47 0.74 -4.32
C PHE A 70 -13.71 -0.04 -5.62
N THR A 71 -14.48 0.52 -6.55
CA THR A 71 -14.75 -0.11 -7.86
C THR A 71 -13.46 -0.37 -8.62
N PHE A 72 -12.55 0.61 -8.67
CA PHE A 72 -11.22 0.49 -9.27
C PHE A 72 -10.44 -0.69 -8.67
N TRP A 73 -10.35 -0.77 -7.34
CA TRP A 73 -9.60 -1.84 -6.67
C TRP A 73 -10.24 -3.21 -6.88
N ARG A 74 -11.57 -3.30 -6.78
CA ARG A 74 -12.34 -4.53 -6.98
C ARG A 74 -12.17 -5.08 -8.39
N GLU A 75 -12.28 -4.26 -9.41
CA GLU A 75 -12.16 -4.71 -10.81
C GLU A 75 -10.75 -5.23 -11.12
N ASN A 76 -9.72 -4.51 -10.66
CA ASN A 76 -8.33 -4.92 -10.90
C ASN A 76 -7.94 -6.15 -10.07
N ALA A 77 -8.45 -6.27 -8.83
CA ALA A 77 -8.28 -7.48 -8.02
C ALA A 77 -8.96 -8.70 -8.67
N LYS A 78 -10.17 -8.53 -9.21
CA LYS A 78 -10.92 -9.59 -9.90
C LYS A 78 -10.17 -10.13 -11.12
N ARG A 79 -9.47 -9.28 -11.88
CA ARG A 79 -8.61 -9.70 -13.00
C ARG A 79 -7.46 -10.61 -12.56
N MET A 80 -7.02 -10.50 -11.32
CA MET A 80 -6.03 -11.39 -10.72
C MET A 80 -6.65 -12.61 -10.02
N GLY A 81 -7.97 -12.80 -10.11
CA GLY A 81 -8.69 -13.87 -9.42
C GLY A 81 -8.82 -13.64 -7.91
N LEU A 82 -8.77 -12.39 -7.45
CA LEU A 82 -9.02 -12.01 -6.07
C LEU A 82 -10.43 -11.39 -5.96
N ASP A 83 -11.33 -12.08 -5.27
CA ASP A 83 -12.69 -11.60 -5.01
C ASP A 83 -12.76 -10.89 -3.65
N LEU A 84 -12.60 -9.56 -3.68
CA LEU A 84 -12.60 -8.71 -2.49
C LEU A 84 -13.95 -8.71 -1.77
N GLU A 85 -15.07 -8.87 -2.49
CA GLU A 85 -16.40 -8.89 -1.89
C GLU A 85 -16.58 -10.18 -1.08
N ASN A 86 -16.19 -11.33 -1.64
CA ASN A 86 -16.20 -12.60 -0.91
C ASN A 86 -15.25 -12.56 0.31
N LEU A 87 -14.06 -11.99 0.17
CA LEU A 87 -13.11 -11.86 1.29
C LEU A 87 -13.61 -10.91 2.39
N SER A 88 -14.39 -9.90 2.01
CA SER A 88 -15.09 -9.03 2.95
C SER A 88 -16.15 -9.79 3.76
N THR A 89 -16.96 -10.66 3.12
CA THR A 89 -17.94 -11.48 3.87
C THR A 89 -17.27 -12.43 4.86
N LYS A 90 -16.03 -12.87 4.57
CA LYS A 90 -15.21 -13.70 5.44
C LYS A 90 -14.45 -12.93 6.51
N ARG A 91 -14.66 -11.60 6.63
CA ARG A 91 -13.93 -10.70 7.53
C ARG A 91 -12.41 -10.77 7.36
N ARG A 92 -11.95 -10.94 6.12
CA ARG A 92 -10.51 -10.90 5.77
C ARG A 92 -10.11 -9.63 5.04
N PHE A 93 -11.08 -8.84 4.56
CA PHE A 93 -10.81 -7.62 3.82
C PHE A 93 -11.82 -6.53 4.20
N ALA A 94 -11.33 -5.30 4.38
CA ALA A 94 -12.14 -4.10 4.52
C ALA A 94 -11.55 -2.97 3.67
N CYS A 95 -12.41 -2.08 3.16
CA CYS A 95 -11.99 -0.92 2.37
C CYS A 95 -12.47 0.36 3.04
N VAL A 96 -11.60 1.37 3.10
CA VAL A 96 -11.92 2.74 3.52
C VAL A 96 -11.78 3.65 2.30
N ASP A 97 -12.90 4.21 1.86
CA ASP A 97 -12.98 5.20 0.80
C ASP A 97 -12.70 6.60 1.37
N GLY A 98 -11.55 7.14 1.00
CA GLY A 98 -11.12 8.50 1.33
C GLY A 98 -11.25 9.49 0.17
N LEU A 99 -11.98 9.15 -0.89
CA LEU A 99 -12.18 9.99 -2.07
C LEU A 99 -13.66 10.42 -2.20
N THR A 100 -14.58 9.46 -2.30
CA THR A 100 -15.97 9.72 -2.71
C THR A 100 -16.71 10.59 -1.71
N GLY A 101 -16.65 10.23 -0.42
CA GLY A 101 -17.34 10.96 0.64
C GLY A 101 -16.77 12.35 0.92
N LEU A 102 -15.52 12.61 0.54
CA LEU A 102 -14.83 13.88 0.78
C LEU A 102 -15.01 14.87 -0.38
N PHE A 103 -15.01 14.40 -1.63
CA PHE A 103 -14.88 15.27 -2.80
C PHE A 103 -15.97 15.11 -3.87
N LEU A 104 -16.77 14.04 -3.83
CA LEU A 104 -17.85 13.85 -4.78
C LEU A 104 -19.19 14.30 -4.19
N PRO A 105 -20.07 14.93 -4.98
CA PRO A 105 -21.41 15.28 -4.52
C PRO A 105 -22.13 14.00 -4.09
N THR A 106 -22.76 14.04 -2.91
CA THR A 106 -23.38 12.87 -2.26
C THR A 106 -24.30 12.14 -3.24
N GLN A 107 -23.78 11.08 -3.88
CA GLN A 107 -24.63 10.09 -4.50
C GLN A 107 -25.24 9.32 -3.35
N GLN A 108 -26.53 9.54 -3.16
CA GLN A 108 -27.39 8.91 -2.18
C GLN A 108 -27.63 7.43 -2.53
N GLU A 109 -26.61 6.72 -3.01
CA GLU A 109 -26.58 5.26 -2.97
C GLU A 109 -25.72 4.90 -1.79
N ALA A 110 -26.38 4.60 -0.67
CA ALA A 110 -25.75 3.85 0.39
C ALA A 110 -25.16 2.58 -0.24
N SER A 111 -23.85 2.55 -0.44
CA SER A 111 -23.11 1.31 -0.62
C SER A 111 -23.25 0.53 0.68
N GLY A 112 -24.40 -0.12 0.86
CA GLY A 112 -24.69 -1.09 1.91
C GLY A 112 -23.90 -2.38 1.67
N ARG A 113 -22.62 -2.26 1.30
CA ARG A 113 -21.69 -3.37 1.23
C ARG A 113 -21.01 -3.47 2.58
N THR A 114 -21.14 -4.64 3.20
CA THR A 114 -20.81 -4.96 4.60
C THR A 114 -19.37 -4.67 5.08
N ALA A 115 -18.47 -4.12 4.25
CA ALA A 115 -17.11 -3.74 4.67
C ALA A 115 -16.52 -2.52 3.93
N GLU A 116 -17.36 -1.65 3.37
CA GLU A 116 -16.93 -0.37 2.81
C GLU A 116 -17.21 0.75 3.83
N TYR A 117 -16.15 1.38 4.30
CA TYR A 117 -16.23 2.54 5.18
C TYR A 117 -15.97 3.78 4.34
N VAL A 118 -16.76 4.83 4.51
CA VAL A 118 -16.61 6.07 3.76
C VAL A 118 -16.23 7.19 4.71
N LEU A 119 -15.15 7.93 4.42
CA LEU A 119 -14.78 9.11 5.17
C LEU A 119 -15.78 10.23 4.93
N GLY A 120 -16.28 10.83 6.01
CA GLY A 120 -17.23 11.95 5.96
C GLY A 120 -16.57 13.31 6.14
N SER A 121 -15.32 13.34 6.60
CA SER A 121 -14.56 14.55 6.85
C SER A 121 -13.07 14.33 6.57
N PRO A 122 -12.35 15.33 6.02
CA PRO A 122 -10.90 15.26 5.86
C PRO A 122 -10.13 15.46 7.19
N SER A 123 -10.84 15.71 8.31
CA SER A 123 -10.21 15.86 9.62
C SER A 123 -9.47 14.59 10.04
N LEU A 124 -8.25 14.73 10.55
CA LEU A 124 -7.42 13.58 10.98
C LEU A 124 -8.09 12.74 12.08
N SER A 125 -8.94 13.34 12.90
CA SER A 125 -9.71 12.62 13.92
C SER A 125 -10.75 11.70 13.30
N ASP A 126 -11.45 12.13 12.25
CA ASP A 126 -12.39 11.28 11.51
C ASP A 126 -11.64 10.18 10.74
N VAL A 127 -10.59 10.55 10.00
CA VAL A 127 -9.72 9.61 9.27
C VAL A 127 -9.23 8.50 10.20
N SER A 128 -8.62 8.86 11.32
CA SER A 128 -8.08 7.87 12.27
C SER A 128 -9.18 7.02 12.89
N ARG A 129 -10.33 7.62 13.24
CA ARG A 129 -11.47 6.89 13.82
C ARG A 129 -12.02 5.85 12.85
N VAL A 130 -12.23 6.21 11.58
CA VAL A 130 -12.80 5.31 10.58
C VAL A 130 -11.83 4.17 10.25
N ILE A 131 -10.53 4.47 10.09
CA ILE A 131 -9.51 3.43 9.85
C ILE A 131 -9.46 2.46 11.03
N ARG A 132 -9.45 2.95 12.28
CA ARG A 132 -9.48 2.09 13.48
C ARG A 132 -10.73 1.22 13.53
N ASN A 133 -11.89 1.74 13.15
CA ASN A 133 -13.11 0.95 13.08
C ASN A 133 -13.03 -0.18 12.04
N ALA A 134 -12.40 0.10 10.89
CA ALA A 134 -12.14 -0.92 9.86
C ALA A 134 -11.12 -1.97 10.32
N VAL A 135 -10.07 -1.57 11.04
CA VAL A 135 -9.10 -2.50 11.64
C VAL A 135 -9.79 -3.40 12.66
N ARG A 136 -10.59 -2.83 13.58
CA ARG A 136 -11.31 -3.58 14.61
C ARG A 136 -12.34 -4.56 14.06
N SER A 137 -12.89 -4.33 12.88
CA SER A 137 -13.85 -5.26 12.27
C SER A 137 -13.20 -6.54 11.71
N LEU A 138 -11.90 -6.49 11.43
CA LEU A 138 -11.08 -7.64 11.01
C LEU A 138 -10.34 -8.31 12.18
N GLN A 139 -10.26 -7.65 13.34
CA GLN A 139 -9.70 -8.25 14.55
C GLN A 139 -10.68 -9.31 15.09
N SER A 140 -10.18 -10.51 15.28
CA SER A 140 -10.91 -11.62 15.91
C SER A 140 -11.05 -11.40 17.42
N PRO A 141 -11.99 -12.08 18.11
CA PRO A 141 -12.21 -11.91 19.55
C PRO A 141 -10.91 -12.09 20.37
N PRO A 142 -10.86 -11.49 21.58
CA PRO A 142 -9.65 -11.50 22.41
C PRO A 142 -9.19 -12.93 22.69
N GLY A 143 -8.00 -13.29 22.16
CA GLY A 143 -7.41 -14.62 22.30
C GLY A 143 -6.70 -15.14 21.04
N SER A 144 -7.08 -14.67 19.85
CA SER A 144 -6.40 -14.97 18.58
C SER A 144 -5.59 -13.77 18.09
N LYS A 145 -4.31 -13.97 17.74
CA LYS A 145 -3.47 -12.93 17.12
C LYS A 145 -3.86 -12.76 15.64
N SER A 146 -4.96 -12.06 15.36
CA SER A 146 -5.32 -11.69 13.98
C SER A 146 -4.30 -10.69 13.45
N LYS A 147 -3.55 -11.07 12.43
CA LYS A 147 -2.60 -10.19 11.75
C LYS A 147 -3.36 -9.31 10.78
N VAL A 148 -3.23 -7.99 10.92
CA VAL A 148 -3.84 -7.02 10.00
C VAL A 148 -2.73 -6.27 9.27
N LEU A 149 -2.72 -6.37 7.95
CA LEU A 149 -1.94 -5.52 7.06
C LEU A 149 -2.77 -4.28 6.71
N LEU A 150 -2.29 -3.10 7.09
CA LEU A 150 -2.92 -1.83 6.73
C LEU A 150 -2.24 -1.25 5.49
N VAL A 151 -3.00 -1.10 4.41
CA VAL A 151 -2.55 -0.47 3.17
C VAL A 151 -3.16 0.92 3.08
N ILE A 152 -2.34 1.96 3.00
CA ILE A 152 -2.77 3.35 2.85
C ILE A 152 -2.27 3.88 1.52
N ASP A 153 -3.19 4.13 0.60
CA ASP A 153 -2.92 4.57 -0.75
C ASP A 153 -3.08 6.09 -0.89
N GLN A 154 -1.95 6.76 -1.13
CA GLN A 154 -1.80 8.20 -1.37
C GLN A 154 -2.37 9.12 -0.26
N PRO A 155 -1.99 8.96 1.02
CA PRO A 155 -2.43 9.86 2.08
C PRO A 155 -1.89 11.30 1.93
N ASP A 156 -0.89 11.51 1.07
CA ASP A 156 -0.37 12.82 0.70
C ASP A 156 -1.44 13.76 0.09
N LEU A 157 -2.55 13.22 -0.44
CA LEU A 157 -3.68 14.03 -0.88
C LEU A 157 -4.25 14.91 0.25
N ILE A 158 -4.22 14.45 1.50
CA ILE A 158 -4.76 15.19 2.65
C ILE A 158 -4.05 16.54 2.83
N LEU A 159 -2.73 16.58 2.56
CA LEU A 159 -1.93 17.81 2.63
C LEU A 159 -2.39 18.83 1.57
N ALA A 160 -2.80 18.36 0.39
CA ALA A 160 -3.29 19.21 -0.68
C ALA A 160 -4.72 19.69 -0.45
N THR A 161 -5.55 18.92 0.23
CA THR A 161 -7.00 19.18 0.33
C THR A 161 -7.42 19.91 1.60
N THR A 162 -6.61 19.87 2.66
CA THR A 162 -7.00 20.40 3.97
C THR A 162 -6.31 21.73 4.31
N GLY A 163 -5.54 22.27 3.37
CA GLY A 163 -4.83 23.55 3.52
C GLY A 163 -3.84 23.55 4.70
N ASP A 164 -3.59 24.73 5.24
CA ASP A 164 -2.57 24.96 6.28
C ASP A 164 -2.92 24.36 7.67
N GLU A 165 -4.11 23.76 7.83
CA GLU A 165 -4.52 23.15 9.11
C GLU A 165 -3.79 21.83 9.39
N ILE A 166 -3.47 21.06 8.34
CA ILE A 166 -2.85 19.74 8.45
C ILE A 166 -1.46 19.76 7.80
N GLY A 167 -0.45 19.94 8.64
CA GLY A 167 0.95 19.80 8.23
C GLY A 167 1.48 18.35 8.22
N PRO A 168 2.71 18.13 7.70
CA PRO A 168 3.33 16.82 7.53
C PRO A 168 3.55 16.06 8.85
N VAL A 169 3.85 16.78 9.93
CA VAL A 169 4.05 16.20 11.28
C VAL A 169 2.75 15.58 11.81
N HIS A 170 1.60 16.22 11.59
CA HIS A 170 0.32 15.71 12.06
C HIS A 170 -0.04 14.40 11.35
N LEU A 171 0.17 14.33 10.04
CA LEU A 171 -0.08 13.11 9.27
C LEU A 171 0.92 12.00 9.64
N GLY A 172 2.19 12.36 9.87
CA GLY A 172 3.20 11.43 10.39
C GLY A 172 2.81 10.81 11.73
N ASN A 173 2.29 11.60 12.67
CA ASN A 173 1.81 11.10 13.96
C ASN A 173 0.62 10.14 13.81
N VAL A 174 -0.32 10.43 12.91
CA VAL A 174 -1.43 9.52 12.62
C VAL A 174 -0.93 8.18 12.06
N LEU A 175 0.07 8.19 11.16
CA LEU A 175 0.66 6.95 10.66
C LEU A 175 1.37 6.16 11.77
N LEU A 176 2.07 6.84 12.68
CA LEU A 176 2.70 6.19 13.83
C LEU A 176 1.66 5.54 14.76
N ASP A 177 0.63 6.29 15.14
CA ASP A 177 -0.46 5.77 16.00
C ASP A 177 -1.14 4.55 15.36
N LEU A 178 -1.42 4.61 14.05
CA LEU A 178 -2.03 3.50 13.32
C LEU A 178 -1.09 2.29 13.21
N ARG A 179 0.22 2.51 13.10
CA ARG A 179 1.24 1.45 13.04
C ARG A 179 1.31 0.66 14.34
N GLU A 180 1.03 1.28 15.49
CA GLU A 180 0.95 0.60 16.79
C GLU A 180 -0.27 -0.33 16.92
N GLU A 181 -1.34 -0.09 16.16
CA GLU A 181 -2.59 -0.85 16.24
C GLU A 181 -2.70 -2.00 15.22
N VAL A 182 -1.77 -2.09 14.28
CA VAL A 182 -1.78 -3.05 13.16
C VAL A 182 -0.51 -3.90 13.15
N HIS A 183 -0.55 -5.04 12.46
CA HIS A 183 0.62 -5.92 12.41
C HIS A 183 1.72 -5.33 11.54
N SER A 184 1.38 -4.82 10.36
CA SER A 184 2.31 -4.12 9.48
C SER A 184 1.57 -3.12 8.59
N MET A 185 2.30 -2.14 8.08
CA MET A 185 1.76 -1.04 7.28
C MET A 185 2.45 -0.94 5.92
N LEU A 186 1.66 -0.72 4.88
CA LEU A 186 2.10 -0.41 3.52
C LEU A 186 1.56 0.96 3.14
N VAL A 187 2.43 1.94 2.88
CA VAL A 187 2.02 3.30 2.48
C VAL A 187 2.47 3.56 1.05
N THR A 188 1.59 4.11 0.21
CA THR A 188 1.98 4.60 -1.13
C THR A 188 2.06 6.13 -1.11
N LEU A 189 3.12 6.69 -1.67
CA LEU A 189 3.31 8.15 -1.80
C LEU A 189 3.75 8.52 -3.22
N SER A 190 3.39 9.73 -3.67
CA SER A 190 4.01 10.31 -4.87
C SER A 190 5.40 10.86 -4.56
N ALA A 191 6.38 10.57 -5.42
CA ALA A 191 7.75 11.05 -5.36
C ALA A 191 8.14 11.83 -6.64
N ASP A 192 7.16 12.54 -7.23
CA ASP A 192 7.38 13.36 -8.42
C ASP A 192 8.49 14.40 -8.21
N ALA A 193 9.38 14.53 -9.20
CA ALA A 193 10.52 15.46 -9.17
C ALA A 193 10.15 16.92 -8.80
N PRO A 194 9.08 17.54 -9.33
CA PRO A 194 8.68 18.89 -8.87
C PRO A 194 8.31 18.91 -7.39
N SER A 195 7.66 17.87 -6.87
CA SER A 195 7.25 17.77 -5.46
C SER A 195 8.39 17.38 -4.51
N ALA A 196 9.46 16.75 -5.00
CA ALA A 196 10.57 16.26 -4.17
C ALA A 196 11.82 17.16 -4.21
N LEU A 197 12.17 17.73 -5.37
CA LEU A 197 13.47 18.39 -5.61
C LEU A 197 13.37 19.91 -5.84
N ALA A 198 12.24 20.40 -6.36
CA ALA A 198 12.04 21.81 -6.70
C ALA A 198 10.95 22.43 -5.84
N GLN A 199 11.20 22.51 -4.53
CA GLN A 199 10.24 23.02 -3.56
C GLN A 199 10.17 24.54 -3.60
N GLN A 200 9.12 25.08 -4.22
CA GLN A 200 8.87 26.52 -4.31
C GLN A 200 7.66 26.94 -3.48
N THR A 201 6.68 26.05 -3.35
CA THR A 201 5.44 26.26 -2.62
C THR A 201 5.45 25.57 -1.26
N ARG A 202 4.60 26.03 -0.33
CA ARG A 202 4.41 25.38 0.97
C ARG A 202 3.99 23.92 0.82
N LEU A 203 3.05 23.65 -0.09
CA LEU A 203 2.58 22.30 -0.36
C LEU A 203 3.71 21.37 -0.82
N GLU A 204 4.62 21.85 -1.69
CA GLU A 204 5.78 21.06 -2.12
C GLU A 204 6.76 20.81 -0.96
N ILE A 205 7.00 21.81 -0.11
CA ILE A 205 7.84 21.66 1.10
C ILE A 205 7.23 20.63 2.05
N ASP A 206 5.93 20.74 2.33
CA ASP A 206 5.22 19.86 3.26
C ASP A 206 5.14 18.43 2.72
N HIS A 207 4.86 18.27 1.42
CA HIS A 207 4.86 16.97 0.75
C HIS A 207 6.24 16.31 0.80
N ALA A 208 7.30 17.05 0.49
CA ALA A 208 8.66 16.54 0.53
C ALA A 208 9.09 16.18 1.96
N ALA A 209 8.74 17.01 2.95
CA ALA A 209 9.02 16.76 4.35
C ALA A 209 8.31 15.48 4.83
N PHE A 210 7.05 15.29 4.44
CA PHE A 210 6.29 14.09 4.75
C PHE A 210 6.90 12.85 4.08
N LEU A 211 7.15 12.89 2.77
CA LEU A 211 7.75 11.80 2.01
C LEU A 211 9.09 11.37 2.60
N LEU A 212 9.99 12.32 2.88
CA LEU A 212 11.31 12.04 3.43
C LEU A 212 11.21 11.45 4.85
N SER A 213 10.29 11.95 5.68
CA SER A 213 10.06 11.43 7.02
C SER A 213 9.57 9.98 6.99
N VAL A 214 8.57 9.68 6.14
CA VAL A 214 8.05 8.32 5.96
C VAL A 214 9.12 7.40 5.37
N ALA A 215 9.91 7.87 4.40
CA ALA A 215 11.00 7.10 3.81
C ALA A 215 12.09 6.75 4.83
N HIS A 216 12.44 7.68 5.74
CA HIS A 216 13.40 7.41 6.80
C HIS A 216 12.88 6.39 7.83
N GLN A 217 11.57 6.38 8.09
CA GLN A 217 10.93 5.43 9.01
C GLN A 217 10.62 4.06 8.40
N ALA A 218 10.72 3.93 7.07
CA ALA A 218 10.36 2.71 6.36
C ALA A 218 11.46 1.65 6.47
N ASP A 219 11.06 0.43 6.82
CA ASP A 219 11.95 -0.74 6.89
C ASP A 219 12.32 -1.24 5.48
N MET A 220 11.47 -0.94 4.48
CA MET A 220 11.72 -1.24 3.08
C MET A 220 11.03 -0.21 2.20
N THR A 221 11.73 0.26 1.16
CA THR A 221 11.18 1.17 0.15
C THR A 221 11.26 0.53 -1.23
N LEU A 222 10.13 0.52 -1.96
CA LEU A 222 10.07 0.12 -3.36
C LEU A 222 9.70 1.35 -4.21
N SER A 223 10.68 1.84 -4.98
CA SER A 223 10.56 3.05 -5.78
C SER A 223 10.36 2.73 -7.26
N LEU A 224 9.22 3.12 -7.82
CA LEU A 224 8.93 2.99 -9.24
C LEU A 224 9.35 4.24 -9.99
N ARG A 225 10.13 4.07 -11.05
CA ARG A 225 10.60 5.15 -11.93
C ARG A 225 10.40 4.77 -13.38
N ARG A 226 10.30 5.78 -14.25
CA ARG A 226 10.42 5.57 -15.70
C ARG A 226 11.88 5.34 -16.07
N LEU A 227 12.11 4.79 -17.26
CA LEU A 227 13.46 4.67 -17.81
C LEU A 227 14.01 6.06 -18.16
N ASP A 228 15.27 6.31 -17.83
CA ASP A 228 15.97 7.56 -18.18
C ASP A 228 16.12 7.73 -19.70
N SER A 229 16.14 6.62 -20.45
CA SER A 229 16.22 6.61 -21.92
C SER A 229 14.87 6.90 -22.61
N GLY A 230 13.79 7.10 -21.87
CA GLY A 230 12.45 7.37 -22.40
C GLY A 230 11.54 6.14 -22.39
N THR A 231 10.63 6.02 -23.36
CA THR A 231 9.63 4.95 -23.40
C THR A 231 10.13 3.75 -24.21
N ALA A 232 9.88 2.53 -23.73
CA ALA A 232 10.16 1.29 -24.43
C ALA A 232 8.88 0.47 -24.61
N ARG A 233 8.81 -0.36 -25.67
CA ARG A 233 7.62 -1.18 -25.96
C ARG A 233 7.39 -2.29 -24.92
N ASP A 234 8.48 -2.88 -24.45
CA ASP A 234 8.45 -4.07 -23.59
C ASP A 234 8.90 -3.80 -22.15
N VAL A 235 9.12 -2.53 -21.79
CA VAL A 235 9.53 -2.10 -20.44
C VAL A 235 8.77 -0.85 -20.07
N SER A 236 8.00 -0.92 -18.99
CA SER A 236 7.25 0.22 -18.45
C SER A 236 8.14 1.10 -17.57
N GLY A 237 9.06 0.51 -16.82
CA GLY A 237 9.94 1.25 -15.94
C GLY A 237 10.88 0.37 -15.13
N VAL A 238 11.44 0.98 -14.09
CA VAL A 238 12.38 0.38 -13.15
C VAL A 238 11.76 0.39 -11.76
N ILE A 239 11.88 -0.72 -11.03
CA ILE A 239 11.63 -0.80 -9.59
C ILE A 239 12.96 -0.91 -8.87
N ARG A 240 13.23 0.04 -7.98
CA ARG A 240 14.38 0.01 -7.09
C ARG A 240 13.91 -0.33 -5.69
N ILE A 241 14.52 -1.35 -5.10
CA ILE A 241 14.20 -1.84 -3.78
C ILE A 241 15.37 -1.53 -2.86
N THR A 242 15.10 -0.84 -1.77
CA THR A 242 16.08 -0.47 -0.74
C THR A 242 15.58 -0.89 0.64
N THR A 243 16.48 -1.33 1.49
CA THR A 243 16.16 -1.76 2.86
C THR A 243 16.54 -0.65 3.85
N GLY A 244 15.70 -0.40 4.85
CA GLY A 244 15.97 0.57 5.91
C GLY A 244 17.00 0.06 6.92
N GLU A 245 17.58 0.97 7.70
CA GLU A 245 18.66 0.68 8.67
C GLU A 245 18.20 -0.11 9.92
N GLY A 246 16.90 -0.44 10.03
CA GLY A 246 16.29 -1.06 11.23
C GLY A 246 16.34 -2.59 11.32
N GLN A 247 16.94 -3.29 10.36
CA GLN A 247 17.03 -4.76 10.42
C GLN A 247 18.10 -5.20 11.43
N CYS A 248 17.73 -5.26 12.71
CA CYS A 248 18.53 -5.81 13.80
C CYS A 248 19.09 -7.19 13.45
N GLU A 249 20.37 -7.40 13.75
CA GLU A 249 21.20 -8.59 13.44
C GLU A 249 20.71 -9.95 13.97
N ASN A 250 19.52 -10.04 14.56
CA ASN A 250 19.07 -11.22 15.30
C ASN A 250 18.27 -12.26 14.48
N ASP A 251 17.88 -11.98 13.24
CA ASP A 251 17.17 -12.96 12.41
C ASP A 251 18.11 -13.70 11.45
N ARG A 252 18.87 -14.66 11.99
CA ARG A 252 19.69 -15.62 11.21
C ARG A 252 18.87 -16.59 10.34
N LEU A 253 17.55 -16.43 10.25
CA LEU A 253 16.62 -17.35 9.56
C LEU A 253 15.66 -16.66 8.57
N GLN A 254 15.52 -15.33 8.57
CA GLN A 254 14.79 -14.63 7.51
C GLN A 254 15.77 -14.25 6.41
N LYS A 255 15.54 -14.73 5.18
CA LYS A 255 16.32 -14.36 3.99
C LYS A 255 16.48 -12.84 3.99
N ARG A 256 17.71 -12.34 4.17
CA ARG A 256 18.04 -10.93 3.98
C ARG A 256 17.48 -10.53 2.61
N VAL A 257 16.54 -9.60 2.64
CA VAL A 257 15.95 -9.03 1.45
C VAL A 257 17.03 -8.13 0.84
N GLU A 258 17.61 -8.55 -0.28
CA GLU A 258 18.69 -7.80 -0.92
C GLU A 258 18.16 -6.56 -1.64
N GLU A 259 18.93 -5.48 -1.58
CA GLU A 259 18.67 -4.32 -2.43
C GLU A 259 18.86 -4.69 -3.89
N ARG A 260 17.86 -4.37 -4.72
CA ARG A 260 17.86 -4.74 -6.14
C ARG A 260 17.24 -3.65 -6.99
N GLU A 261 17.67 -3.64 -8.24
CA GLU A 261 17.04 -2.86 -9.30
C GLU A 261 16.54 -3.82 -10.37
N LEU A 262 15.24 -3.76 -10.65
CA LEU A 262 14.58 -4.66 -11.60
C LEU A 262 13.82 -3.84 -12.63
N LEU A 263 13.69 -4.39 -13.84
CA LEU A 263 12.81 -3.85 -14.87
C LEU A 263 11.42 -4.46 -14.70
N TYR A 264 10.39 -3.67 -14.96
CA TYR A 264 9.03 -4.17 -14.98
C TYR A 264 8.27 -3.74 -16.23
N PHE A 265 7.32 -4.58 -16.62
CA PHE A 265 6.37 -4.33 -17.70
C PHE A 265 4.96 -4.62 -17.21
N VAL A 266 4.06 -3.64 -17.40
CA VAL A 266 2.63 -3.77 -17.11
C VAL A 266 1.87 -3.84 -18.43
N GLY A 267 1.24 -5.00 -18.68
CA GLY A 267 0.39 -5.22 -19.84
C GLY A 267 -1.01 -4.61 -19.66
N GLY A 268 -1.69 -4.34 -20.77
CA GLY A 268 -3.07 -3.81 -20.76
C GLY A 268 -4.11 -4.77 -20.17
N ASP A 269 -3.78 -6.06 -20.09
CA ASP A 269 -4.57 -7.12 -19.44
C ASP A 269 -4.39 -7.15 -17.90
N GLY A 270 -3.53 -6.30 -17.35
CA GLY A 270 -3.16 -6.30 -15.93
C GLY A 270 -2.07 -7.32 -15.58
N GLY A 271 -1.52 -8.02 -16.58
CA GLY A 271 -0.36 -8.88 -16.44
C GLY A 271 0.88 -8.06 -16.12
N VAL A 272 1.72 -8.56 -15.22
CA VAL A 272 2.99 -7.90 -14.86
C VAL A 272 4.13 -8.88 -15.08
N LYS A 273 5.22 -8.40 -15.68
CA LYS A 273 6.49 -9.11 -15.79
C LYS A 273 7.56 -8.28 -15.09
N VAL A 274 8.45 -8.96 -14.37
CA VAL A 274 9.60 -8.34 -13.71
C VAL A 274 10.82 -9.19 -14.03
N PHE A 275 11.93 -8.54 -14.36
CA PHE A 275 13.16 -9.18 -14.82
C PHE A 275 14.39 -8.33 -14.48
N GLU A 276 15.54 -8.97 -14.40
CA GLU A 276 16.83 -8.30 -14.13
C GLU A 276 17.34 -7.58 -15.39
N ARG A 277 18.16 -6.53 -15.21
CA ARG A 277 18.82 -5.85 -16.34
C ARG A 277 19.82 -6.82 -16.98
N GLY A 278 19.64 -7.11 -18.27
CA GLY A 278 20.56 -7.96 -19.05
C GLY A 278 20.12 -9.42 -19.23
N GLN A 279 18.90 -9.77 -18.82
CA GLN A 279 18.22 -11.03 -19.17
C GLN A 279 17.30 -10.89 -20.38
#